data_AF-A0A917UXY0-F1
#
_entry.id   AF-A0A917UXY0-F1
#
_cell.length_a   1.000
_cell.length_b   1.000
_cell.length_c   1.000
_cell.angle_alpha   90.00
_cell.angle_beta   90.00
_cell.angle_gamma   90.00
#
_symmetry.space_group_name_H-M   'P 1'
#
loop_
_entity.id
_entity.type
_entity.pdbx_description
1 polymer ?
#
loop_
_entity_poly.entity_id
_entity_poly.type
_entity_poly.pdbx_seq_one_letter_code
_entity_poly.pdbx_strand_id
1 'polypeptide(L)'
;MALNRDTHGAQRSEYSAKEQLTEAAFRVLDVREYHSEKTLAELYDPDLMPDDLRLAHQELDELVDAVYRKRSFDNDEERLSYLFGMYEQMTAEEKRK
;
A
#
# COMPACT_ATOMS: atom_id res chain seq x y z
N MET A 1 -20.10 -29.34 -20.55
CA MET A 1 -19.63 -27.94 -20.61
C MET A 1 -18.68 -27.72 -19.46
N ALA A 2 -17.38 -27.91 -19.71
CA ALA A 2 -16.34 -27.65 -18.73
C ALA A 2 -15.63 -26.37 -19.18
N LEU A 3 -15.67 -25.33 -18.36
CA LEU A 3 -14.71 -24.23 -18.43
C LEU A 3 -14.14 -24.07 -17.03
N ASN A 4 -13.01 -24.76 -16.84
CA ASN A 4 -12.03 -24.50 -15.78
C ASN A 4 -11.74 -23.00 -15.73
N ARG A 5 -11.97 -22.38 -14.58
CA ARG A 5 -11.36 -21.11 -14.20
C ARG A 5 -10.25 -21.36 -13.17
N ASP A 6 -9.38 -22.30 -13.49
CA ASP A 6 -8.07 -22.43 -12.87
C ASP A 6 -7.11 -21.47 -13.57
N THR A 7 -7.17 -20.17 -13.25
CA THR A 7 -6.19 -19.18 -13.72
C THR A 7 -5.90 -18.07 -12.69
N HIS A 8 -5.92 -18.37 -11.39
CA HIS A 8 -5.52 -17.37 -10.37
C HIS A 8 -4.04 -17.47 -9.93
N GLY A 9 -3.24 -18.32 -10.58
CA GLY A 9 -1.85 -18.57 -10.19
C GLY A 9 -0.75 -17.90 -11.02
N ALA A 10 -1.07 -17.21 -12.13
CA ALA A 10 -0.06 -16.98 -13.19
C ALA A 10 0.10 -15.54 -13.71
N GLN A 11 -0.38 -14.48 -13.03
CA GLN A 11 -0.30 -13.11 -13.57
C GLN A 11 0.11 -12.01 -12.58
N ARG A 12 0.95 -12.28 -11.57
CA ARG A 12 1.53 -11.19 -10.75
C ARG A 12 2.75 -10.52 -11.38
N SER A 13 3.39 -11.12 -12.39
CA SER A 13 4.72 -10.68 -12.88
C SER A 13 4.70 -9.64 -14.01
N GLU A 14 3.54 -9.17 -14.46
CA GLU A 14 3.43 -8.32 -15.67
C GLU A 14 2.98 -6.88 -15.39
N TYR A 15 2.48 -6.58 -14.19
CA TYR A 15 2.01 -5.26 -13.82
C TYR A 15 3.14 -4.34 -13.34
N SER A 16 3.17 -3.12 -13.84
CA SER A 16 4.02 -2.05 -13.31
C SER A 16 3.70 -1.79 -11.83
N ALA A 17 4.67 -1.25 -11.08
CA ALA A 17 4.47 -0.87 -9.68
C ALA A 17 3.27 0.07 -9.50
N LYS A 18 3.02 0.95 -10.49
CA LYS A 18 1.86 1.85 -10.50
C LYS A 18 0.53 1.10 -10.59
N GLU A 19 0.44 0.07 -11.42
CA GLU A 19 -0.78 -0.74 -11.57
C GLU A 19 -1.04 -1.53 -10.29
N GLN A 20 -0.01 -2.14 -9.71
CA GLN A 20 -0.13 -2.86 -8.44
C GLN A 20 -0.62 -1.95 -7.31
N LEU A 21 -0.06 -0.73 -7.21
CA LEU A 21 -0.52 0.29 -6.26
C LEU A 21 -1.98 0.70 -6.50
N THR A 22 -2.38 0.80 -7.77
CA THR A 22 -3.75 1.18 -8.14
C THR A 22 -4.75 0.12 -7.69
N GLU A 23 -4.45 -1.16 -7.93
CA GLU A 23 -5.27 -2.28 -7.48
C GLU A 23 -5.36 -2.35 -5.94
N ALA A 24 -4.24 -2.19 -5.24
CA ALA A 24 -4.23 -2.16 -3.78
C ALA A 24 -5.02 -0.96 -3.21
N ALA A 25 -4.95 0.20 -3.86
CA ALA A 25 -5.76 1.36 -3.48
C ALA A 25 -7.26 1.10 -3.70
N PHE A 26 -7.65 0.46 -4.82
CA PHE A 26 -9.04 0.06 -5.04
C PHE A 26 -9.50 -0.97 -4.01
N ARG A 27 -8.64 -1.91 -3.61
CA ARG A 27 -8.95 -2.85 -2.55
C ARG A 27 -9.30 -2.17 -1.23
N VAL A 28 -8.56 -1.13 -0.84
CA VAL A 28 -8.90 -0.32 0.35
C VAL A 28 -10.25 0.36 0.20
N LEU A 29 -10.60 0.85 -1.01
CA LEU A 29 -11.91 1.45 -1.27
C LEU A 29 -13.04 0.42 -1.19
N ASP A 30 -12.87 -0.76 -1.78
CA ASP A 30 -13.84 -1.85 -1.74
C ASP A 30 -14.14 -2.27 -0.30
N VAL A 31 -13.10 -2.39 0.54
CA VAL A 31 -13.28 -2.75 1.95
C VAL A 31 -14.00 -1.65 2.72
N ARG A 32 -13.70 -0.37 2.47
CA ARG A 32 -14.46 0.74 3.08
C ARG A 32 -15.93 0.71 2.68
N GLU A 33 -16.23 0.40 1.42
CA GLU A 33 -17.60 0.30 0.92
C GLU A 33 -18.34 -0.92 1.53
N TYR A 34 -17.64 -2.03 1.72
CA TYR A 34 -18.19 -3.22 2.40
C TYR A 34 -18.64 -2.91 3.83
N HIS A 35 -17.95 -2.00 4.54
CA HIS A 35 -18.31 -1.51 5.88
C HIS A 35 -19.00 -0.12 5.84
N SER A 36 -19.86 0.11 4.83
CA SER A 36 -20.53 1.40 4.60
C SER A 36 -21.44 1.88 5.74
N GLU A 37 -21.79 1.02 6.69
CA GLU A 37 -22.52 1.36 7.91
C GLU A 37 -21.67 2.10 8.95
N LYS A 38 -20.34 2.05 8.83
CA LYS A 38 -19.40 2.74 9.73
C LYS A 38 -18.96 4.09 9.16
N THR A 39 -18.73 5.05 10.04
CA THR A 39 -18.08 6.31 9.68
C THR A 39 -16.59 6.10 9.42
N LEU A 40 -15.95 7.02 8.69
CA LEU A 40 -14.49 7.00 8.54
C LEU A 40 -13.76 7.10 9.89
N ALA A 41 -14.33 7.77 10.89
CA ALA A 41 -13.72 7.79 12.22
C ALA A 41 -13.69 6.39 12.84
N GLU A 42 -14.78 5.64 12.76
CA GLU A 42 -14.87 4.28 13.30
C GLU A 42 -14.03 3.27 12.50
N LEU A 43 -13.92 3.44 11.18
CA LEU A 43 -13.07 2.58 10.34
C LEU A 43 -11.58 2.74 10.63
N TYR A 44 -11.16 3.91 11.10
CA TYR A 44 -9.76 4.25 11.36
C TYR A 44 -9.42 4.36 12.84
N ASP A 45 -10.37 4.08 13.73
CA ASP A 45 -10.08 3.87 15.13
C ASP A 45 -9.24 2.59 15.29
N PRO A 46 -8.06 2.63 15.94
CA PRO A 46 -7.16 1.47 16.03
C PRO A 46 -7.79 0.23 16.66
N ASP A 47 -8.71 0.41 17.61
CA ASP A 47 -9.37 -0.66 18.35
C ASP A 47 -10.60 -1.20 17.60
N LEU A 48 -11.23 -0.37 16.75
CA LEU A 48 -12.44 -0.73 16.00
C LEU A 48 -12.20 -1.06 14.51
N MET A 49 -11.00 -0.78 14.00
CA MET A 49 -10.64 -0.99 12.60
C MET A 49 -10.84 -2.48 12.23
N PRO A 50 -11.67 -2.76 11.21
CA PRO A 50 -11.85 -4.12 10.69
C PRO A 50 -10.53 -4.75 10.24
N ASP A 51 -10.37 -6.06 10.47
CA ASP A 51 -9.14 -6.79 10.13
C ASP A 51 -8.86 -6.80 8.63
N ASP A 52 -9.90 -6.89 7.80
CA ASP A 52 -9.78 -6.82 6.35
C ASP A 52 -9.34 -5.43 5.85
N LEU A 53 -9.74 -4.36 6.54
CA LEU A 53 -9.26 -3.01 6.24
C LEU A 53 -7.79 -2.86 6.64
N ARG A 54 -7.41 -3.39 7.80
CA ARG A 54 -6.02 -3.39 8.28
C ARG A 54 -5.10 -4.16 7.31
N LEU A 55 -5.53 -5.33 6.87
CA LEU A 55 -4.81 -6.14 5.88
C LEU A 55 -4.68 -5.41 4.54
N ALA A 56 -5.75 -4.77 4.04
CA ALA A 56 -5.69 -4.01 2.79
C ALA A 56 -4.69 -2.84 2.85
N HIS A 57 -4.57 -2.17 4.00
CA HIS A 57 -3.54 -1.14 4.21
C HIS A 57 -2.13 -1.73 4.30
N GLN A 58 -1.95 -2.86 4.99
CA GLN A 58 -0.64 -3.53 5.06
C GLN A 58 -0.14 -3.93 3.67
N GLU A 59 -1.00 -4.49 2.82
CA GLU A 59 -0.65 -4.83 1.43
C GLU A 59 -0.28 -3.59 0.62
N LEU A 60 -1.02 -2.48 0.80
CA LEU A 60 -0.72 -1.21 0.14
C LEU A 60 0.63 -0.64 0.62
N ASP A 61 0.90 -0.68 1.92
CA ASP A 61 2.14 -0.19 2.53
C ASP A 61 3.36 -0.97 2.03
N GLU A 62 3.26 -2.29 1.91
CA GLU A 62 4.34 -3.12 1.36
C GLU A 62 4.70 -2.74 -0.09
N LEU A 63 3.68 -2.46 -0.91
CA LEU A 63 3.87 -2.01 -2.29
C LEU A 63 4.49 -0.61 -2.35
N VAL A 64 4.06 0.30 -1.47
CA VAL A 64 4.64 1.65 -1.37
C VAL A 64 6.11 1.57 -0.96
N ASP A 65 6.42 0.79 0.08
CA ASP A 65 7.78 0.60 0.57
C ASP A 65 8.71 0.06 -0.53
N ALA A 66 8.22 -0.90 -1.33
CA ALA A 66 8.95 -1.48 -2.46
C ALA A 66 9.32 -0.46 -3.55
N VAL A 67 8.53 0.62 -3.70
CA VAL A 67 8.83 1.73 -4.62
C VAL A 67 9.97 2.60 -4.08
N TYR A 68 10.04 2.78 -2.76
CA TYR A 68 11.09 3.56 -2.11
C TYR A 68 12.42 2.81 -2.01
N ARG A 69 12.39 1.51 -1.72
CA ARG A 69 13.58 0.66 -1.62
C ARG A 69 13.24 -0.83 -1.76
N LYS A 70 14.24 -1.65 -2.13
CA LYS A 70 14.04 -3.10 -2.35
C LYS A 70 13.74 -3.92 -1.10
N ARG A 71 14.02 -3.41 0.11
CA ARG A 71 13.85 -4.12 1.38
C ARG A 71 12.75 -3.44 2.20
N SER A 72 11.87 -4.19 2.84
CA SER A 72 10.88 -3.65 3.80
C SER A 72 11.54 -2.88 4.95
N PHE A 73 10.85 -1.92 5.55
CA PHE A 73 11.30 -1.26 6.78
C PHE A 73 11.08 -2.16 7.99
N ASP A 74 12.06 -2.18 8.90
CA ASP A 74 12.00 -2.97 10.13
C ASP A 74 11.11 -2.27 11.19
N ASN A 75 11.02 -0.94 11.15
CA ASN A 75 10.18 -0.11 12.02
C ASN A 75 10.00 1.32 11.46
N ASP A 76 9.12 2.09 12.11
CA ASP A 76 8.81 3.47 11.73
C ASP A 76 10.00 4.43 11.81
N GLU A 77 10.92 4.22 12.75
CA GLU A 77 12.11 5.08 12.90
C GLU A 77 13.07 4.91 11.71
N GLU A 78 13.27 3.66 11.25
CA GLU A 78 14.03 3.38 10.04
C GLU A 78 13.38 4.00 8.80
N ARG A 79 12.04 3.85 8.68
CA ARG A 79 11.27 4.46 7.59
C ARG A 79 11.44 5.97 7.58
N LEU A 80 11.29 6.62 8.73
CA LEU A 80 11.40 8.05 8.87
C LEU A 80 12.81 8.55 8.52
N SER A 81 13.85 7.90 9.04
CA SER A 81 15.25 8.25 8.76
C SER A 81 15.57 8.17 7.26
N TYR A 82 15.11 7.12 6.58
CA TYR A 82 15.30 6.97 5.14
C TYR A 82 14.63 8.09 4.35
N LEU A 83 13.37 8.41 4.66
CA LEU A 83 12.62 9.48 3.98
C LEU A 83 13.24 10.86 4.21
N PHE A 84 13.76 11.15 5.41
CA PHE A 84 14.50 12.38 5.66
C PHE A 84 15.76 12.48 4.82
N GLY A 85 16.53 11.39 4.69
CA GLY A 85 17.73 11.37 3.83
C GLY A 85 17.39 11.69 2.36
N MET A 86 16.29 11.12 1.84
CA MET A 86 15.81 11.46 0.49
C MET A 86 15.42 12.94 0.37
N TYR A 87 14.70 13.47 1.36
CA TYR A 87 14.30 14.87 1.38
C TYR A 87 15.50 15.83 1.43
N GLU A 88 16.50 15.55 2.25
CA GLU A 88 17.73 16.34 2.31
C GLU A 88 18.47 16.37 0.96
N GLN A 89 18.55 15.23 0.27
CA GLN A 89 19.13 15.15 -1.07
C GLN A 89 18.35 16.00 -2.07
N MET A 90 17.02 15.83 -2.12
CA MET A 90 16.15 16.58 -3.04
C MET A 90 16.25 18.10 -2.80
N THR A 91 16.22 18.54 -1.54
CA THR A 91 16.32 19.97 -1.20
C THR A 91 17.71 20.55 -1.45
N ALA A 92 18.78 19.76 -1.29
CA ALA A 92 20.12 20.18 -1.65
C ALA A 92 20.28 20.35 -3.17
N GLU A 93 19.68 19.46 -3.97
CA GLU A 93 19.66 19.57 -5.42
C GLU A 93 18.83 20.76 -5.91
N GLU A 94 17.68 21.03 -5.30
CA GLU A 94 16.87 22.21 -5.61
C GLU A 94 17.62 23.51 -5.36
N LYS A 95 18.36 23.64 -4.25
CA LYS A 95 19.17 24.83 -3.93
C LYS A 95 20.37 25.02 -4.87
N ARG A 96 20.79 23.97 -5.57
CA ARG A 96 21.90 24.00 -6.53
C ARG A 96 21.46 24.37 -7.94
N LYS A 97 20.15 24.37 -8.22
CA LYS A 97 19.57 24.84 -9.48
C LYS A 97 19.39 26.35 -9.46
#